data_AF-A0A948C6I3-F1
#
_entry.id   AF-A0A948C6I3-F1
#
_cell.length_a   1.000
_cell.length_b   1.000
_cell.length_c   1.000
_cell.angle_alpha   90.00
_cell.angle_beta   90.00
_cell.angle_gamma   90.00
#
_symmetry.space_group_name_H-M   'P 1'
#
loop_
_entity.id
_entity.type
_entity.pdbx_description
1 polymer ?
#
loop_
_entity_poly.entity_id
_entity_poly.type
_entity_poly.pdbx_seq_one_letter_code
_entity_poly.pdbx_strand_id
1 'polypeptide(L)'
;MSGLTSIDLIHFTPATPKAVLTLLDKYGVGDMNGKIVSIVGQSNIVGKPLILECINRGATVASFNQNNSLEEIKTMTKASDYIISCTGKVHLVDETFVRDDKTQIVVDV
;
A
#
# COMPACT_ATOMS: atom_id res chain seq x y z
N MET A 1 -4.10 -26.13 -13.17
CA MET A 1 -3.96 -24.77 -12.62
C MET A 1 -4.14 -24.90 -11.11
N SER A 2 -3.08 -25.30 -10.40
CA SER A 2 -3.12 -25.79 -9.01
C SER A 2 -2.16 -24.97 -8.13
N GLY A 3 -2.37 -23.65 -8.11
CA GLY A 3 -1.48 -22.70 -7.46
C GLY A 3 -2.22 -21.71 -6.56
N LEU A 4 -3.25 -22.16 -5.83
CA LEU A 4 -3.81 -21.32 -4.76
C LEU A 4 -2.75 -21.17 -3.68
N THR A 5 -2.22 -19.96 -3.51
CA THR A 5 -1.42 -19.61 -2.36
C THR A 5 -2.34 -19.42 -1.15
N SER A 6 -1.80 -19.46 0.07
CA SER A 6 -2.59 -19.25 1.28
C SER A 6 -3.38 -17.93 1.29
N ILE A 7 -3.01 -16.98 0.44
CA ILE A 7 -3.65 -15.66 0.29
C ILE A 7 -4.88 -15.76 -0.63
N ASP A 8 -4.85 -16.64 -1.65
CA ASP A 8 -6.01 -16.92 -2.51
C ASP A 8 -7.10 -17.73 -1.78
N LEU A 9 -6.73 -18.42 -0.70
CA LEU A 9 -7.65 -19.14 0.18
C LEU A 9 -8.33 -18.22 1.21
N ILE A 10 -7.88 -16.96 1.34
CA ILE A 10 -8.53 -15.97 2.18
C ILE A 10 -9.80 -15.51 1.45
N HIS A 11 -10.92 -16.17 1.71
CA HIS A 11 -12.25 -15.80 1.20
C HIS A 11 -12.77 -14.44 1.72
N PHE A 12 -11.99 -13.72 2.53
CA PHE A 12 -12.41 -12.48 3.17
C PHE A 12 -11.25 -11.50 3.36
N THR A 13 -11.28 -10.36 2.67
CA THR A 13 -10.37 -9.23 2.91
C THR A 13 -10.50 -8.77 4.38
N PRO A 14 -9.41 -8.74 5.17
CA PRO A 14 -9.46 -8.30 6.56
C PRO A 14 -10.04 -6.89 6.71
N ALA A 15 -10.59 -6.59 7.88
CA ALA A 15 -11.35 -5.36 8.11
C ALA A 15 -10.55 -4.08 7.81
N THR A 16 -9.26 -4.02 8.19
CA THR A 16 -8.42 -2.84 7.97
C THR A 16 -8.10 -2.59 6.48
N PRO A 17 -7.55 -3.56 5.71
CA PRO A 17 -7.43 -3.43 4.26
C PRO A 17 -8.75 -3.03 3.58
N LYS A 18 -9.86 -3.68 3.96
CA LYS A 18 -11.18 -3.36 3.42
C LYS A 18 -11.61 -1.92 3.73
N ALA A 19 -11.36 -1.44 4.95
CA ALA A 19 -11.68 -0.08 5.36
C ALA A 19 -10.87 0.95 4.56
N VAL A 20 -9.56 0.73 4.38
CA VAL A 20 -8.71 1.60 3.55
C VAL A 20 -9.26 1.71 2.12
N LEU A 21 -9.54 0.57 1.47
CA LEU A 21 -10.04 0.57 0.09
C LEU A 21 -11.43 1.22 -0.01
N THR A 22 -12.31 0.94 0.94
CA THR A 22 -13.66 1.56 1.00
C THR A 22 -13.56 3.07 1.18
N LEU A 23 -12.60 3.55 1.97
CA LEU A 23 -12.35 4.97 2.17
C LEU A 23 -11.92 5.63 0.85
N LEU A 24 -10.97 5.02 0.14
CA LEU A 24 -10.49 5.52 -1.14
C LEU A 24 -11.61 5.56 -2.19
N ASP A 25 -12.43 4.51 -2.27
CA ASP A 25 -13.61 4.46 -3.14
C ASP A 25 -14.58 5.61 -2.83
N LYS A 26 -14.86 5.83 -1.54
CA LYS A 26 -15.78 6.89 -1.10
C LYS A 26 -15.29 8.30 -1.45
N TYR A 27 -13.98 8.54 -1.46
CA TYR A 27 -13.41 9.83 -1.85
C TYR A 27 -13.15 9.96 -3.35
N GLY A 28 -13.54 8.98 -4.17
CA GLY A 28 -13.33 9.02 -5.62
C GLY A 28 -11.87 8.83 -6.04
N VAL A 29 -11.03 8.30 -5.15
CA VAL A 29 -9.60 8.01 -5.38
C VAL A 29 -9.32 6.50 -5.25
N GLY A 30 -10.34 5.68 -5.47
CA GLY A 30 -10.27 4.21 -5.39
C GLY A 30 -9.78 3.52 -6.66
N ASP A 31 -9.75 4.23 -7.79
CA ASP A 31 -9.19 3.72 -9.05
C ASP A 31 -7.66 3.77 -9.01
N MET A 32 -7.07 2.58 -9.00
CA MET A 32 -5.62 2.37 -8.95
C MET A 32 -5.08 1.76 -10.23
N ASN A 33 -5.90 1.60 -11.27
CA ASN A 33 -5.47 0.96 -12.50
C ASN A 33 -4.36 1.78 -13.17
N GLY A 34 -3.21 1.14 -13.42
CA GLY A 34 -2.02 1.79 -13.99
C GLY A 34 -1.31 2.77 -13.04
N LYS A 35 -1.72 2.85 -11.76
CA LYS A 35 -1.09 3.69 -10.74
C LYS A 35 0.00 2.94 -10.00
N ILE A 36 0.99 3.67 -9.48
CA ILE A 36 2.04 3.11 -8.64
C ILE A 36 1.65 3.29 -7.17
N VAL A 37 1.60 2.19 -6.40
CA VAL A 37 1.27 2.18 -4.97
C VAL A 37 2.49 1.70 -4.19
N SER A 38 3.03 2.55 -3.32
CA SER A 38 4.06 2.17 -2.35
C SER A 38 3.43 1.78 -1.02
N ILE A 39 3.66 0.55 -0.57
CA ILE A 39 3.16 0.04 0.72
C ILE A 39 4.34 -0.17 1.67
N VAL A 40 4.38 0.60 2.75
CA VAL A 40 5.40 0.50 3.79
C VAL A 40 4.84 -0.35 4.93
N GLY A 41 5.24 -1.63 4.99
CA GLY A 41 4.74 -2.64 5.92
C GLY A 41 4.15 -3.87 5.22
N GLN A 42 4.52 -5.07 5.67
CA GLN A 42 4.12 -6.36 5.07
C GLN A 42 3.58 -7.35 6.11
N SER A 43 2.79 -6.86 7.07
CA SER A 43 2.15 -7.73 8.06
C SER A 43 1.12 -8.66 7.41
N ASN A 44 0.85 -9.82 8.02
CA ASN A 44 -0.12 -10.79 7.48
C ASN A 44 -1.58 -10.29 7.59
N ILE A 45 -1.87 -9.34 8.49
CA ILE A 45 -3.22 -8.86 8.77
C ILE A 45 -3.59 -7.56 8.03
N VAL A 46 -2.59 -6.79 7.59
CA VAL A 46 -2.81 -5.48 6.93
C VAL A 46 -2.02 -5.39 5.62
N GLY A 47 -0.68 -5.39 5.70
CA GLY A 47 0.18 -5.07 4.55
C GLY A 47 0.05 -6.05 3.39
N LYS A 48 0.18 -7.37 3.64
CA LYS A 48 0.06 -8.38 2.58
C LYS A 48 -1.33 -8.43 1.93
N PRO A 49 -2.44 -8.41 2.69
CA PRO A 49 -3.76 -8.27 2.10
C PRO A 49 -3.92 -6.98 1.25
N LEU A 50 -3.44 -5.83 1.74
CA LEU A 50 -3.49 -4.57 0.97
C LEU A 50 -2.71 -4.65 -0.34
N ILE A 51 -1.52 -5.27 -0.33
CA ILE A 51 -0.72 -5.50 -1.54
C ILE A 51 -1.53 -6.27 -2.57
N LEU A 52 -2.14 -7.38 -2.17
CA LEU A 52 -2.93 -8.21 -3.08
C LEU A 52 -4.15 -7.45 -3.64
N GLU A 53 -4.88 -6.74 -2.79
CA GLU A 53 -6.04 -5.96 -3.23
C GLU A 53 -5.67 -4.82 -4.19
N CYS A 54 -4.54 -4.14 -3.97
CA CYS A 54 -4.04 -3.11 -4.88
C CYS A 54 -3.68 -3.72 -6.24
N ILE A 55 -3.04 -4.90 -6.26
CA ILE A 55 -2.75 -5.66 -7.49
C ILE A 55 -4.05 -6.03 -8.21
N ASN A 56 -5.05 -6.54 -7.48
CA ASN A 56 -6.36 -6.90 -8.04
C ASN A 56 -7.10 -5.69 -8.64
N ARG A 57 -6.81 -4.47 -8.17
CA ARG A 57 -7.30 -3.20 -8.72
C ARG A 57 -6.47 -2.67 -9.90
N GLY A 58 -5.48 -3.42 -10.38
CA GLY A 58 -4.64 -3.05 -11.53
C GLY A 58 -3.48 -2.11 -11.20
N ALA A 59 -3.11 -1.98 -9.92
CA ALA A 59 -1.97 -1.17 -9.51
C ALA A 59 -0.63 -1.88 -9.76
N THR A 60 0.41 -1.09 -10.03
CA THR A 60 1.80 -1.53 -9.85
C THR A 60 2.18 -1.30 -8.39
N VAL A 61 2.49 -2.36 -7.65
CA VAL A 61 2.76 -2.26 -6.20
C VAL A 61 4.24 -2.43 -5.89
N ALA A 62 4.82 -1.44 -5.21
CA ALA A 62 6.11 -1.54 -4.54
C ALA A 62 5.86 -1.73 -3.05
N SER A 63 6.44 -2.76 -2.42
CA SER A 63 6.20 -3.02 -0.99
C SER A 63 7.49 -3.23 -0.22
N PHE A 64 7.51 -2.70 1.01
CA PHE A 64 8.73 -2.62 1.82
C PHE A 64 8.48 -3.19 3.21
N ASN A 65 9.53 -3.78 3.80
CA ASN A 65 9.55 -4.18 5.19
C ASN A 65 10.80 -3.64 5.90
N GLN A 66 11.02 -4.04 7.15
CA GLN A 66 12.13 -3.55 7.98
C GLN A 66 13.54 -3.87 7.45
N ASN A 67 13.67 -4.76 6.45
CA ASN A 67 14.95 -5.12 5.85
C ASN A 67 15.33 -4.20 4.67
N ASN A 68 14.42 -3.35 4.19
CA ASN A 68 14.70 -2.37 3.15
C ASN A 68 15.35 -1.11 3.73
N SER A 69 16.20 -0.46 2.93
CA SER A 69 16.84 0.79 3.35
C SER A 69 15.87 1.97 3.27
N LEU A 70 16.01 2.96 4.15
CA LEU A 70 15.16 4.15 4.12
C LEU A 70 15.30 4.94 2.81
N GLU A 71 16.50 5.01 2.24
CA GLU A 71 16.75 5.72 0.98
C GLU A 71 16.01 5.08 -0.21
N GLU A 72 15.98 3.74 -0.27
CA GLU A 72 15.20 3.01 -1.27
C GLU A 72 13.70 3.28 -1.11
N ILE A 73 13.18 3.21 0.12
CA ILE A 73 11.76 3.46 0.41
C ILE A 73 11.39 4.90 0.03
N LYS A 74 12.20 5.89 0.40
CA LYS A 74 11.98 7.31 0.05
C LYS A 74 11.99 7.53 -1.47
N THR A 75 12.91 6.90 -2.18
CA THR A 75 13.00 6.99 -3.64
C THR A 75 11.73 6.47 -4.30
N MET A 76 11.26 5.30 -3.88
CA MET A 76 10.07 4.66 -4.46
C MET A 76 8.76 5.34 -4.04
N THR A 77 8.66 5.77 -2.78
CA THR A 77 7.49 6.51 -2.29
C THR A 77 7.32 7.82 -3.04
N LYS A 78 8.37 8.60 -3.30
CA LYS A 78 8.27 9.83 -4.13
C LYS A 78 7.80 9.58 -5.57
N ALA A 79 8.18 8.44 -6.14
CA ALA A 79 7.77 8.04 -7.49
C ALA A 79 6.32 7.53 -7.56
N SER A 80 5.71 7.18 -6.43
CA SER A 80 4.39 6.56 -6.38
C SER A 80 3.23 7.55 -6.41
N ASP A 81 2.05 7.13 -6.87
CA ASP A 81 0.81 7.89 -6.77
C ASP A 81 0.16 7.77 -5.39
N TYR A 82 0.34 6.61 -4.75
CA TYR A 82 -0.19 6.31 -3.42
C TYR A 82 0.92 5.86 -2.48
N ILE A 83 0.90 6.36 -1.25
CA ILE A 83 1.73 5.88 -0.15
C ILE A 83 0.79 5.32 0.92
N ILE A 84 0.94 4.03 1.25
CA ILE A 84 0.18 3.38 2.33
C ILE A 84 1.17 2.91 3.40
N SER A 85 1.15 3.54 4.57
CA SER A 85 1.95 3.16 5.74
C SER A 85 1.14 2.24 6.64
N CYS A 86 1.70 1.10 7.04
CA CYS A 86 1.07 0.16 7.99
C CYS A 86 2.13 -0.51 8.89
N THR A 87 3.14 0.26 9.32
CA THR A 87 4.31 -0.25 10.05
C THR A 87 4.15 -0.25 11.57
N GLY A 88 3.24 0.56 12.13
CA GLY A 88 3.14 0.80 13.57
C GLY A 88 4.36 1.52 14.17
N LYS A 89 5.25 2.10 13.34
CA LYS A 89 6.43 2.85 13.79
C LYS A 89 6.19 4.35 13.66
N VAL A 90 6.12 5.02 14.80
CA VAL A 90 5.93 6.47 14.89
C VAL A 90 7.04 7.21 14.15
N HIS A 91 6.68 8.26 13.39
CA HIS A 91 7.60 9.12 12.62
C HIS A 91 8.45 8.39 11.57
N LEU A 92 8.06 7.20 11.11
CA LEU A 92 8.80 6.52 10.05
C LEU A 92 8.63 7.21 8.69
N VAL A 93 7.39 7.53 8.33
CA VAL A 93 7.05 8.24 7.09
C VAL A 93 6.87 9.71 7.44
N ASP A 94 7.84 10.53 7.03
CA ASP A 94 7.87 11.98 7.24
C ASP A 94 7.71 12.72 5.90
N GLU A 95 7.85 14.05 5.91
CA GLU A 95 7.73 14.88 4.71
C GLU A 95 8.73 14.51 3.61
N THR A 96 9.85 13.86 3.95
CA THR A 96 10.90 13.46 3.00
C THR A 96 10.51 12.24 2.15
N PHE A 97 9.40 11.56 2.46
CA PHE A 97 8.84 10.47 1.65
C PHE A 97 7.85 10.96 0.59
N VAL A 98 7.35 12.18 0.75
CA VAL A 98 6.30 12.76 -0.10
C VAL A 98 6.95 13.67 -1.15
N ARG A 99 6.50 13.60 -2.40
CA ARG A 99 6.98 14.52 -3.45
C ARG A 99 6.56 15.97 -3.19
N ASP A 100 7.27 16.89 -3.82
CA ASP A 100 7.15 18.32 -3.52
C ASP A 100 5.81 18.91 -3.97
N ASP A 101 5.23 18.40 -5.06
CA ASP A 101 3.95 18.88 -5.62
C ASP A 101 2.70 18.46 -4.84
N LYS A 102 2.86 17.58 -3.84
CA LYS A 102 1.78 17.08 -2.96
C LYS A 102 0.58 16.48 -3.70
N THR A 103 0.79 15.91 -4.88
CA THR A 103 -0.25 15.25 -5.68
C THR A 103 -0.53 13.80 -5.27
N GLN A 104 0.16 13.28 -4.26
CA GLN A 104 0.03 11.89 -3.81
C GLN A 104 -1.13 11.71 -2.85
N ILE A 105 -1.73 10.52 -2.89
CA ILE A 105 -2.65 10.09 -1.83
C ILE A 105 -1.83 9.37 -0.76
N VAL A 106 -1.92 9.84 0.48
CA VAL A 106 -1.24 9.24 1.62
C VAL A 106 -2.28 8.65 2.57
N VAL A 107 -2.11 7.36 2.89
CA VAL A 107 -2.93 6.65 3.88
C VAL A 107 -2.01 6.14 4.97
N ASP A 108 -2.26 6.58 6.20
CA ASP A 108 -1.58 6.07 7.39
C ASP A 108 -2.54 5.17 8.17
N VAL A 109 -2.12 3.93 8.42
CA VAL A 109 -2.92 2.82 8.96
C VAL A 109 -2.38 2.39 10.31
#